data_AF-A0A0J7K934-F1
#
_entry.id   AF-A0A0J7K934-F1
#
_cell.length_a   1.000
_cell.length_b   1.000
_cell.length_c   1.000
_cell.angle_alpha   90.00
_cell.angle_beta   90.00
_cell.angle_gamma   90.00
#
_symmetry.space_group_name_H-M   'P 1'
#
loop_
_entity.id
_entity.type
_entity.pdbx_description
1 polymer ?
#
loop_
_entity_poly.entity_id
_entity_poly.type
_entity_poly.pdbx_seq_one_letter_code
_entity_poly.pdbx_strand_id
1 'polypeptide(L)'
;MNLADATGNRWIVAFNENAEKILGMSAQELGQLKENDNDAYLQKLNEANFKRFIFNLRAKSEVFQDEMRMKHTCTSVTPLNYKTHLTYLMDKVSKLVHIEKFKSD
;
A
#
# COMPACT_ATOMS: atom_id res chain seq x y z
N MET A 1 -6.25 -5.97 4.26
CA MET A 1 -4.83 -6.30 3.99
C MET A 1 -3.95 -5.65 5.05
N ASN A 2 -2.78 -6.21 5.33
CA ASN A 2 -1.84 -5.68 6.31
C ASN A 2 -0.70 -4.94 5.59
N LEU A 3 -0.49 -3.67 5.92
CA LEU A 3 0.62 -2.86 5.41
C LEU A 3 1.67 -2.71 6.50
N ALA A 4 2.95 -2.72 6.11
CA ALA A 4 4.05 -2.49 7.03
C ALA A 4 5.04 -1.46 6.48
N ASP A 5 5.59 -0.65 7.38
CA ASP A 5 6.72 0.22 7.15
C ASP A 5 7.71 0.13 8.32
N ALA A 6 8.73 1.00 8.36
CA ALA A 6 9.73 1.00 9.41
C ALA A 6 9.16 1.30 10.82
N THR A 7 7.93 1.83 10.92
CA THR A 7 7.28 2.21 12.18
C THR A 7 6.33 1.15 12.71
N GLY A 8 6.03 0.12 11.92
CA GLY A 8 5.16 -0.98 12.32
C GLY A 8 4.19 -1.37 11.22
N ASN A 9 3.02 -1.86 11.63
CA ASN A 9 2.02 -2.38 10.70
C ASN A 9 0.62 -1.80 10.94
N ARG A 10 -0.24 -1.82 9.92
CA ARG A 10 -1.62 -1.33 9.96
C ARG A 10 -2.52 -2.20 9.09
N TRP A 11 -3.67 -2.56 9.64
CA TRP A 11 -4.75 -3.18 8.87
C TRP A 11 -5.56 -2.11 8.13
N ILE A 12 -5.74 -2.32 6.83
CA ILE A 12 -6.49 -1.40 5.97
C ILE A 12 -7.50 -2.15 5.10
N VAL A 13 -8.51 -1.42 4.66
CA VAL A 13 -9.51 -1.84 3.67
C VAL A 13 -9.19 -1.18 2.34
N ALA A 14 -9.01 -1.97 1.28
CA ALA A 14 -8.91 -1.48 -0.10
C ALA A 14 -10.11 -1.99 -0.89
N PHE A 15 -10.83 -1.08 -1.54
CA PHE A 15 -11.98 -1.38 -2.39
C PHE A 15 -11.55 -1.60 -3.84
N ASN A 16 -12.46 -2.14 -4.66
CA ASN A 16 -12.21 -2.77 -5.96
C ASN A 16 -11.00 -2.21 -6.74
N GLU A 17 -11.10 -0.98 -7.27
CA GLU A 17 -10.04 -0.39 -8.10
C GLU A 17 -8.66 -0.34 -7.43
N ASN A 18 -8.61 -0.06 -6.12
CA ASN A 18 -7.37 -0.02 -5.37
C ASN A 18 -6.84 -1.44 -5.10
N ALA A 19 -7.73 -2.39 -4.81
CA ALA A 19 -7.37 -3.79 -4.62
C ALA A 19 -6.82 -4.41 -5.90
N GLU A 20 -7.45 -4.16 -7.04
CA GLU A 20 -7.00 -4.64 -8.36
C GLU A 20 -5.64 -4.06 -8.74
N LYS A 21 -5.37 -2.77 -8.44
CA LYS A 21 -4.04 -2.17 -8.64
C LYS A 21 -2.94 -2.84 -7.80
N ILE A 22 -3.27 -3.27 -6.58
CA ILE A 22 -2.34 -3.93 -5.67
C ILE A 22 -2.05 -5.36 -6.14
N LEU A 23 -3.10 -6.09 -6.52
CA LEU A 23 -3.02 -7.47 -6.98
C LEU A 23 -2.49 -7.57 -8.42
N GLY A 24 -2.66 -6.52 -9.22
CA GLY A 24 -2.32 -6.49 -10.64
C GLY A 24 -3.19 -7.45 -11.47
N MET A 25 -4.45 -7.62 -11.07
CA MET A 25 -5.44 -8.52 -11.68
C MET A 25 -6.84 -8.09 -11.22
N SER A 26 -7.85 -8.27 -12.08
CA SER A 26 -9.23 -7.95 -11.73
C SER A 26 -9.81 -8.94 -10.71
N ALA A 27 -10.85 -8.53 -9.98
CA ALA A 27 -11.56 -9.42 -9.07
C ALA A 27 -12.18 -10.63 -9.80
N GLN A 28 -12.63 -10.43 -11.04
CA GLN A 28 -13.23 -11.48 -11.87
C GLN A 28 -12.20 -12.55 -12.26
N GLU A 29 -11.04 -12.16 -12.77
CA GLU A 29 -9.95 -13.08 -13.12
C GLU A 29 -9.47 -13.84 -11.89
N LEU A 30 -9.32 -13.15 -10.76
CA LEU A 30 -8.92 -13.77 -9.50
C LEU A 30 -9.95 -14.80 -9.00
N GLY A 31 -11.24 -14.52 -9.17
CA GLY A 31 -12.33 -15.46 -8.87
C GLY A 31 -12.28 -16.70 -9.75
N GLN A 32 -12.02 -16.54 -11.05
CA GLN A 32 -11.86 -17.65 -11.97
C GLN A 32 -10.65 -18.53 -11.63
N LEU A 33 -9.52 -17.94 -11.21
CA LEU A 33 -8.38 -18.71 -10.72
C LEU A 33 -8.79 -19.54 -9.49
N LYS A 34 -9.51 -18.96 -8.53
CA LYS A 34 -9.92 -19.67 -7.32
C LYS A 34 -10.78 -20.92 -7.63
N GLU A 35 -11.61 -20.87 -8.67
CA GLU A 35 -12.49 -21.98 -9.05
C GLU A 35 -11.78 -23.06 -9.87
N ASN A 36 -10.83 -22.68 -10.73
CA ASN A 36 -10.27 -23.56 -11.75
C ASN A 36 -8.80 -23.95 -11.51
N ASP A 37 -8.04 -23.12 -10.78
CA ASP A 37 -6.62 -23.31 -10.50
C ASP A 37 -6.23 -22.61 -9.18
N ASN A 38 -6.48 -23.31 -8.08
CA ASN A 38 -6.23 -22.78 -6.75
C ASN A 38 -4.73 -22.50 -6.48
N ASP A 39 -3.82 -23.21 -7.15
CA ASP A 39 -2.38 -22.98 -6.99
C ASP A 39 -1.98 -21.64 -7.63
N ALA A 40 -2.48 -21.36 -8.84
CA ALA A 40 -2.30 -20.06 -9.47
C ALA A 40 -2.95 -18.92 -8.67
N TYR A 41 -4.12 -19.15 -8.06
CA TYR A 41 -4.76 -18.19 -7.16
C TYR A 41 -3.86 -17.85 -5.96
N LEU A 42 -3.34 -18.86 -5.27
CA LEU A 42 -2.46 -18.67 -4.11
C LEU A 42 -1.13 -18.01 -4.51
N GLN A 43 -0.56 -18.39 -5.65
CA GLN A 43 0.61 -17.73 -6.20
C GLN A 43 0.34 -16.24 -6.43
N LYS A 44 -0.82 -15.89 -7.01
CA LYS A 44 -1.16 -14.50 -7.31
C LYS A 44 -1.28 -13.64 -6.04
N LEU A 45 -1.85 -14.20 -4.97
CA LEU A 45 -1.89 -13.53 -3.66
C LEU A 45 -0.48 -13.36 -3.06
N ASN A 46 0.38 -14.37 -3.21
CA ASN A 46 1.75 -14.31 -2.73
C ASN A 46 2.59 -13.25 -3.47
N GLU A 47 2.39 -13.10 -4.78
CA GLU A 47 3.06 -12.06 -5.58
C GLU A 47 2.71 -10.63 -5.14
N ALA A 48 1.58 -10.43 -4.47
CA ALA A 48 1.20 -9.11 -3.94
C ALA A 48 1.99 -8.73 -2.68
N ASN A 49 2.56 -9.71 -1.97
CA ASN A 49 3.34 -9.47 -0.76
C ASN A 49 4.65 -8.74 -1.08
N PHE A 50 5.11 -7.93 -0.12
CA PHE A 50 6.39 -7.20 -0.16
C PHE A 50 6.58 -6.26 -1.37
N LYS A 51 5.52 -5.94 -2.11
CA LYS A 51 5.52 -4.86 -3.10
C LYS A 51 5.39 -3.49 -2.41
N ARG A 52 6.13 -2.51 -2.92
CA ARG A 52 6.18 -1.14 -2.38
C ARG A 52 5.24 -0.22 -3.15
N PHE A 53 4.39 0.48 -2.42
CA PHE A 53 3.46 1.46 -2.95
C PHE A 53 3.43 2.71 -2.08
N ILE A 54 2.91 3.79 -2.66
CA ILE A 54 2.46 4.96 -1.91
C ILE A 54 0.95 4.82 -1.71
N PHE A 55 0.52 4.74 -0.45
CA PHE A 55 -0.88 4.63 -0.06
C PHE A 55 -1.39 5.97 0.48
N ASN A 56 -2.55 6.41 -0.01
CA ASN A 56 -3.34 7.42 0.66
C ASN A 56 -4.43 6.70 1.47
N LEU A 57 -4.43 6.92 2.78
CA LEU A 57 -5.35 6.29 3.72
C LEU A 57 -6.26 7.34 4.36
N ARG A 58 -7.55 7.06 4.41
CA ARG A 58 -8.51 7.77 5.26
C ARG A 58 -8.65 7.01 6.56
N ALA A 59 -8.27 7.64 7.68
CA ALA A 59 -8.53 7.14 9.02
C ALA A 59 -9.83 7.75 9.55
N LYS A 60 -10.78 6.90 9.96
CA LYS A 60 -12.05 7.34 10.55
C LYS A 60 -12.36 6.46 11.77
N SER A 61 -12.74 7.11 12.87
CA SER A 61 -13.28 6.40 14.03
C SER A 61 -14.71 5.96 13.73
N GLU A 62 -15.00 4.67 13.89
CA GLU A 62 -16.33 4.09 13.74
C GLU A 62 -16.71 3.40 15.05
N VAL A 63 -17.96 3.54 15.47
CA VAL A 63 -18.51 2.80 16.63
C VAL A 63 -19.25 1.59 16.08
N PHE A 64 -18.84 0.40 16.52
CA PHE A 64 -19.49 -0.87 16.18
C PHE A 64 -19.72 -1.66 17.46
N GLN A 65 -20.98 -2.00 17.75
CA GLN A 65 -21.37 -2.69 19.01
C GLN A 65 -20.82 -1.97 20.26
N ASP A 66 -21.00 -0.65 20.33
CA ASP A 66 -20.51 0.23 21.41
C ASP A 66 -18.97 0.31 21.58
N GLU A 67 -18.20 -0.35 20.71
CA GLU A 67 -16.76 -0.20 20.67
C GLU A 67 -16.33 0.80 19.60
N MET A 68 -15.55 1.80 20.02
CA MET A 68 -14.87 2.72 19.11
C MET A 68 -13.65 2.04 18.48
N ARG A 69 -13.61 1.95 17.16
CA ARG A 69 -12.50 1.37 16.39
C ARG A 69 -12.03 2.33 15.30
N MET A 70 -10.71 2.49 15.18
CA MET A 70 -10.11 3.27 14.10
C MET A 70 -10.04 2.42 12.82
N LYS A 71 -10.73 2.85 11.77
CA LYS A 71 -10.73 2.19 10.47
C LYS A 71 -9.90 2.98 9.46
N HIS A 72 -9.00 2.28 8.79
CA HIS A 72 -8.15 2.82 7.74
C HIS A 72 -8.64 2.31 6.38
N THR A 73 -9.06 3.21 5.51
CA THR A 73 -9.55 2.90 4.16
C THR A 73 -8.60 3.48 3.13
N CYS A 74 -8.13 2.66 2.18
CA CYS A 74 -7.33 3.11 1.05
C CYS A 74 -8.19 3.94 0.09
N THR A 75 -7.86 5.23 -0.04
CA THR A 75 -8.50 6.12 -1.00
C THR A 75 -7.79 6.09 -2.35
N SER A 76 -6.47 5.95 -2.36
CA SER A 76 -5.70 5.71 -3.59
C SER A 76 -4.40 4.96 -3.31
N VAL A 77 -3.91 4.26 -4.33
CA VAL A 77 -2.63 3.56 -4.30
C VAL A 77 -1.89 3.77 -5.62
N THR A 78 -0.58 4.04 -5.54
CA THR A 78 0.30 4.16 -6.70
C THR A 78 1.61 3.40 -6.48
N PRO A 79 2.24 2.84 -7.53
CA PRO A 79 3.57 2.26 -7.41
C PRO A 79 4.60 3.29 -6.94
N LEU A 80 5.59 2.84 -6.17
CA LEU A 80 6.68 3.70 -5.72
C LEU A 80 7.57 4.10 -6.91
N ASN A 81 7.66 5.40 -7.21
CA ASN A 81 8.68 5.93 -8.11
C ASN A 81 9.97 6.18 -7.33
N TYR A 82 10.98 5.32 -7.53
CA TYR A 82 12.25 5.41 -6.81
C TYR A 82 13.02 6.70 -7.09
N LYS A 83 13.00 7.21 -8.32
CA LYS A 83 13.72 8.45 -8.66
C LYS A 83 13.17 9.62 -7.85
N THR A 84 11.85 9.82 -7.90
CA THR A 84 11.19 10.89 -7.13
C THR A 84 11.32 10.69 -5.63
N HIS A 85 11.20 9.43 -5.16
CA HIS A 85 11.27 9.14 -3.73
C HIS A 85 12.68 9.33 -3.15
N LEU A 86 13.74 8.98 -3.89
CA LEU A 86 15.12 9.22 -3.47
C LEU A 86 15.39 10.72 -3.34
N THR A 87 14.97 11.54 -4.31
CA THR A 87 15.10 13.00 -4.21
C THR A 87 14.39 13.54 -2.97
N TYR A 88 13.18 13.04 -2.67
CA TYR A 88 12.46 13.39 -1.44
C TYR A 88 13.21 12.98 -0.17
N LEU A 89 13.74 11.75 -0.12
CA LEU A 89 14.49 11.25 1.03
C LEU A 89 15.77 12.04 1.26
N MET A 90 16.52 12.36 0.19
CA MET A 90 17.72 13.19 0.27
C MET A 90 17.39 14.58 0.84
N ASP A 91 16.32 15.23 0.37
CA ASP A 91 15.87 16.52 0.93
C ASP A 91 15.54 16.42 2.42
N LYS A 92 14.89 15.33 2.85
CA LYS A 92 14.57 15.11 4.27
C LYS A 92 15.82 14.88 5.12
N VAL A 93 16.76 14.07 4.65
CA VAL A 93 18.02 13.81 5.35
C VAL A 93 18.86 15.08 5.43
N SER A 94 19.02 15.82 4.32
CA SER A 94 19.76 17.08 4.30
C SER A 94 19.24 18.08 5.32
N LYS A 95 17.90 18.20 5.46
CA LYS A 95 17.27 19.06 6.47
C LYS A 95 17.52 18.59 7.90
N LEU A 96 17.53 17.28 8.13
CA LEU A 96 17.77 16.71 9.46
C LEU A 96 19.23 16.89 9.92
N VAL A 97 20.19 16.84 8.99
CA VAL A 97 21.63 16.98 9.30
C VAL A 97 22.18 18.38 9.02
N HIS A 98 21.31 19.35 8.68
CA HIS A 98 21.64 20.75 8.41
C HIS A 98 22.70 20.98 7.32
N ILE A 99 22.65 20.22 6.23
CA ILE A 99 23.51 20.39 5.05
C ILE A 99 22.73 20.99 3.87
N GLU A 100 23.44 21.67 2.97
CA GLU A 100 22.83 22.18 1.73
C GLU A 100 22.21 21.06 0.90
N LYS A 101 21.16 21.40 0.15
CA LYS A 101 20.48 20.44 -0.71
C LYS A 101 21.43 19.93 -1.79
N PHE A 102 21.49 18.61 -1.93
CA PHE A 102 22.13 17.99 -3.06
C PHE A 102 21.36 18.36 -4.34
N LYS A 103 21.99 19.12 -5.25
CA LYS A 103 21.46 19.36 -6.60
C LYS A 103 21.92 18.19 -7.47
N SER A 104 21.01 17.31 -7.85
CA SER A 104 21.27 16.36 -8.93
C SER A 104 20.91 17.01 -10.26
N ASP A 105 21.86 17.08 -11.18
CA ASP A 105 21.64 17.42 -12.60
C ASP A 105 20.74 16.39 -13.30
#